data_AF-A0A673BBU3-F1
#
_entry.id   AF-A0A673BBU3-F1
#
_cell.length_a   1.000
_cell.length_b   1.000
_cell.length_c   1.000
_cell.angle_alpha   90.00
_cell.angle_beta   90.00
_cell.angle_gamma   90.00
#
_symmetry.space_group_name_H-M   'P 1'
#
loop_
_entity.id
_entity.type
_entity.pdbx_description
1 polymer ?
#
loop_
_entity_poly.entity_id
_entity_poly.type
_entity_poly.pdbx_seq_one_letter_code
_entity_poly.pdbx_strand_id
1 'polypeptide(L)'
;MVDLFLNRVLVENNWDQDELNTEREIIGILENRIVMLFFASADCGKCQEFLPVLNDFFKRLKDPAYIEYPKLLALIYISLDQSEQQQERFLQDLHKKTLFLAFEDPYRKELQAMFKVQDVPTVVVLRPDGSVLSPNAVQDIYSYGCGCFRDWQEAAELIERSFMLNEEFDDLNLRSATDPVRRLKYKTEDDKRKKKWWNLWGKGKAGGEEEEEKDSGGMNPQT
;
A
#
# COMPACT_ATOMS: atom_id res chain seq x y z
N MET A 1 -14.18 13.24 6.44
CA MET A 1 -13.71 11.84 6.30
C MET A 1 -12.49 11.58 7.16
N VAL A 2 -11.47 12.44 7.07
CA VAL A 2 -10.27 12.39 7.93
C VAL A 2 -10.64 12.23 9.42
N ASP A 3 -11.69 12.92 9.86
CA ASP A 3 -12.23 12.88 11.23
C ASP A 3 -12.63 11.47 11.71
N LEU A 4 -12.98 10.56 10.81
CA LEU A 4 -13.41 9.20 11.14
C LEU A 4 -12.25 8.36 11.69
N PHE A 5 -11.03 8.57 11.18
CA PHE A 5 -9.82 7.87 11.64
C PHE A 5 -8.85 8.80 12.39
N LEU A 6 -9.32 9.97 12.83
CA LEU A 6 -8.53 10.91 13.61
C LEU A 6 -8.16 10.29 14.97
N ASN A 7 -6.88 10.38 15.36
CA ASN A 7 -6.30 9.67 16.51
C ASN A 7 -6.42 8.13 16.48
N ARG A 8 -6.72 7.52 15.33
CA ARG A 8 -6.67 6.05 15.15
C ARG A 8 -5.38 5.65 14.45
N VAL A 9 -4.96 4.40 14.64
CA VAL A 9 -3.82 3.82 13.93
C VAL A 9 -4.36 2.85 12.88
N LEU A 10 -3.94 3.05 11.64
CA LEU A 10 -4.14 2.10 10.55
C LEU A 10 -2.81 1.46 10.21
N VAL A 11 -2.86 0.17 9.90
CA VAL A 11 -1.69 -0.63 9.50
C VAL A 11 -1.83 -0.95 8.02
N GLU A 12 -0.76 -0.78 7.23
CA GLU A 12 -0.75 -1.29 5.85
C GLU A 12 -0.52 -2.80 5.85
N ASN A 13 -1.24 -3.53 5.01
CA ASN A 13 -1.12 -4.99 4.84
C ASN A 13 0.17 -5.37 4.07
N ASN A 14 1.31 -4.84 4.48
CA ASN A 14 2.62 -5.25 3.99
C ASN A 14 2.97 -6.66 4.53
N TRP A 15 4.11 -7.23 4.11
CA TRP A 15 4.46 -8.62 4.45
C TRP A 15 4.79 -8.81 5.93
N ASP A 16 5.36 -7.79 6.57
CA ASP A 16 5.87 -7.84 7.95
C ASP A 16 4.90 -7.22 8.99
N GLN A 17 3.81 -6.60 8.53
CA GLN A 17 2.79 -5.87 9.29
C GLN A 17 3.34 -4.79 10.25
N ASP A 18 4.51 -4.24 9.91
CA ASP A 18 5.29 -3.30 10.74
C ASP A 18 5.09 -1.82 10.35
N GLU A 19 4.52 -1.55 9.17
CA GLU A 19 4.19 -0.20 8.70
C GLU A 19 2.89 0.33 9.34
N LEU A 20 3.03 0.81 10.58
CA LEU A 20 2.02 1.62 11.27
C LEU A 20 1.99 3.03 10.67
N ASN A 21 0.87 3.44 10.05
CA ASN A 21 0.75 4.81 9.56
C ASN A 21 0.53 5.78 10.74
N THR A 22 1.34 6.84 10.78
CA THR A 22 1.10 7.98 11.67
C THR A 22 -0.15 8.75 11.24
N GLU A 23 -0.72 9.54 12.16
CA GLU A 23 -1.89 10.39 11.88
C GLU A 23 -1.74 11.22 10.59
N ARG A 24 -0.56 11.81 10.35
CA ARG A 24 -0.29 12.60 9.13
C ARG A 24 -0.31 11.79 7.85
N GLU A 25 0.15 10.54 7.90
CA GLU A 25 0.12 9.63 6.76
C GLU A 25 -1.31 9.16 6.51
N ILE A 26 -2.07 8.83 7.56
CA ILE A 26 -3.50 8.50 7.45
C ILE A 26 -4.29 9.67 6.83
N ILE A 27 -4.04 10.91 7.27
CA ILE A 27 -4.61 12.12 6.65
C ILE A 27 -4.30 12.12 5.15
N GLY A 28 -3.02 12.04 4.76
CA GLY A 28 -2.62 12.06 3.35
C GLY A 28 -3.12 10.87 2.51
N ILE A 29 -3.36 9.70 3.12
CA ILE A 29 -3.87 8.49 2.45
C ILE A 29 -5.39 8.51 2.29
N LEU A 30 -6.14 9.23 3.13
CA LEU A 30 -7.61 9.28 3.10
C LEU A 30 -8.19 10.61 2.59
N GLU A 31 -7.44 11.71 2.69
CA GLU A 31 -7.89 13.04 2.26
C GLU A 31 -8.23 13.08 0.75
N ASN A 32 -9.35 13.73 0.43
CA ASN A 32 -9.88 13.93 -0.93
C ASN A 32 -10.11 12.64 -1.74
N ARG A 33 -10.36 11.50 -1.08
CA ARG A 33 -10.54 10.19 -1.72
C ARG A 33 -11.89 9.57 -1.38
N ILE A 34 -12.29 8.58 -2.17
CA ILE A 34 -13.35 7.64 -1.81
C ILE A 34 -12.74 6.57 -0.89
N VAL A 35 -13.42 6.24 0.20
CA VAL A 35 -13.00 5.17 1.12
C VAL A 35 -14.00 4.03 1.07
N MET A 36 -13.48 2.82 0.85
CA MET A 36 -14.22 1.58 1.02
C MET A 36 -13.89 1.01 2.40
N LEU A 37 -14.89 0.89 3.26
CA LEU A 37 -14.81 0.13 4.50
C LEU A 37 -15.31 -1.29 4.22
N PHE A 38 -14.40 -2.25 4.21
CA PHE A 38 -14.71 -3.66 3.96
C PHE A 38 -14.84 -4.41 5.28
N PHE A 39 -16.07 -4.79 5.61
CA PHE A 39 -16.41 -5.61 6.77
C PHE A 39 -16.49 -7.08 6.34
N ALA A 40 -15.63 -7.93 6.93
CA ALA A 40 -15.61 -9.36 6.67
C ALA A 40 -15.07 -10.16 7.87
N SER A 41 -15.06 -11.48 7.72
CA SER A 41 -14.46 -12.44 8.66
C SER A 41 -13.92 -13.64 7.88
N ALA A 42 -12.87 -14.27 8.38
CA ALA A 42 -12.26 -15.47 7.80
C ALA A 42 -13.21 -16.68 7.77
N ASP A 43 -14.07 -16.82 8.78
CA ASP A 43 -15.02 -17.94 8.92
C ASP A 43 -16.27 -17.78 8.03
N CYS A 44 -16.38 -16.66 7.30
CA CYS A 44 -17.50 -16.35 6.42
C CYS A 44 -17.24 -16.85 4.98
N GLY A 45 -17.91 -17.94 4.57
CA GLY A 45 -17.75 -18.51 3.21
C GLY A 45 -18.00 -17.51 2.08
N LYS A 46 -19.07 -16.69 2.17
CA LYS A 46 -19.36 -15.62 1.19
C LYS A 46 -18.25 -14.57 1.12
N CYS A 47 -17.52 -14.35 2.21
CA CYS A 47 -16.42 -13.39 2.28
C CYS A 47 -15.20 -13.94 1.52
N GLN A 48 -14.93 -15.24 1.64
CA GLN A 48 -13.90 -15.94 0.87
C GLN A 48 -14.22 -15.97 -0.63
N GLU A 49 -15.50 -16.15 -1.01
CA GLU A 49 -15.96 -16.07 -2.40
C GLU A 49 -15.85 -14.66 -3.00
N PHE A 50 -16.03 -13.61 -2.19
CA PHE A 50 -15.93 -12.21 -2.62
C PHE A 50 -14.51 -11.68 -2.67
N LEU A 51 -13.61 -12.15 -1.80
CA LEU A 51 -12.23 -11.70 -1.68
C LEU A 51 -11.45 -11.64 -3.01
N PRO A 52 -11.45 -12.67 -3.90
CA PRO A 52 -10.75 -12.56 -5.19
C PRO A 52 -11.33 -11.49 -6.11
N VAL A 53 -12.65 -11.25 -6.06
CA VAL A 53 -13.33 -10.21 -6.85
C VAL A 53 -12.96 -8.82 -6.34
N LEU A 54 -12.97 -8.62 -5.01
CA LEU A 54 -12.51 -7.38 -4.38
C LEU A 54 -11.04 -7.09 -4.68
N ASN A 55 -10.18 -8.11 -4.64
CA ASN A 55 -8.77 -7.98 -4.94
C ASN A 55 -8.51 -7.57 -6.41
N ASP A 56 -9.18 -8.20 -7.39
CA ASP A 56 -9.02 -7.82 -8.80
C ASP A 56 -9.60 -6.42 -9.08
N PHE A 57 -10.76 -6.09 -8.49
CA PHE A 57 -11.35 -4.75 -8.53
C PHE A 57 -10.36 -3.70 -7.98
N PHE A 58 -9.91 -3.84 -6.74
CA PHE A 58 -9.00 -2.87 -6.11
C PHE A 58 -7.66 -2.76 -6.85
N LYS A 59 -7.12 -3.88 -7.34
CA LYS A 59 -5.90 -3.90 -8.16
C LYS A 59 -6.06 -3.07 -9.44
N ARG A 60 -7.16 -3.23 -10.18
CA ARG A 60 -7.45 -2.43 -11.38
C ARG A 60 -7.62 -0.96 -11.06
N LEU A 61 -8.34 -0.62 -9.99
CA LEU A 61 -8.52 0.78 -9.57
C LEU A 61 -7.20 1.43 -9.08
N LYS A 62 -6.18 0.62 -8.76
CA LYS A 62 -4.83 1.07 -8.38
C LYS A 62 -3.81 1.09 -9.52
N ASP A 63 -4.18 0.63 -10.71
CA ASP A 63 -3.31 0.56 -11.89
C ASP A 63 -3.52 1.81 -12.78
N PRO A 64 -2.49 2.65 -12.99
CA PRO A 64 -2.57 3.82 -13.87
C PRO A 64 -2.99 3.50 -15.31
N ALA A 65 -2.86 2.26 -15.78
CA ALA A 65 -3.32 1.84 -17.10
C ALA A 65 -4.85 1.77 -17.22
N TYR A 66 -5.58 1.73 -16.10
CA TYR A 66 -7.04 1.62 -16.05
C TYR A 66 -7.72 2.89 -15.52
N ILE A 67 -7.05 3.65 -14.64
CA ILE A 67 -7.59 4.87 -14.04
C ILE A 67 -6.55 5.99 -14.05
N GLU A 68 -6.97 7.17 -14.50
CA GLU A 68 -6.14 8.39 -14.59
C GLU A 68 -5.62 8.86 -13.22
N TYR A 69 -6.42 8.69 -12.16
CA TYR A 69 -6.07 9.05 -10.78
C TYR A 69 -6.25 7.88 -9.80
N PRO A 70 -5.36 6.86 -9.78
CA PRO A 70 -5.45 5.68 -8.90
C PRO A 70 -5.26 6.02 -7.40
N LYS A 71 -4.93 7.28 -7.10
CA LYS A 71 -4.88 7.83 -5.75
C LYS A 71 -6.28 8.08 -5.17
N LEU A 72 -7.33 8.29 -5.98
CA LEU A 72 -8.67 8.69 -5.53
C LEU A 72 -9.46 7.64 -4.71
N LEU A 73 -8.88 6.47 -4.44
CA LEU A 73 -9.49 5.41 -3.65
C LEU A 73 -8.58 4.94 -2.51
N ALA A 74 -9.15 4.64 -1.34
CA ALA A 74 -8.53 3.84 -0.30
C ALA A 74 -9.46 2.69 0.14
N LEU A 75 -8.88 1.55 0.50
CA LEU A 75 -9.58 0.38 1.03
C LEU A 75 -9.10 0.14 2.46
N ILE A 76 -10.04 0.05 3.40
CA ILE A 76 -9.78 -0.23 4.82
C ILE A 76 -10.53 -1.50 5.19
N TYR A 77 -9.82 -2.53 5.60
CA TYR A 77 -10.38 -3.76 6.14
C TYR A 77 -10.72 -3.62 7.62
N ILE A 78 -11.94 -4.02 7.96
CA ILE A 78 -12.46 -4.07 9.32
C ILE A 78 -12.84 -5.51 9.60
N SER A 79 -11.95 -6.22 10.27
CA SER A 79 -12.21 -7.57 10.74
C SER A 79 -13.38 -7.57 11.73
N LEU A 80 -14.33 -8.49 11.53
CA LEU A 80 -15.33 -8.90 12.52
C LEU A 80 -15.02 -10.29 13.11
N ASP A 81 -13.76 -10.73 12.99
CA ASP A 81 -13.27 -12.00 13.51
C ASP A 81 -13.26 -12.06 15.05
N GLN A 82 -13.26 -13.28 15.57
CA GLN A 82 -13.23 -13.57 17.00
C GLN A 82 -11.82 -13.79 17.55
N SER A 83 -10.82 -14.02 16.69
CA SER A 83 -9.40 -14.03 17.07
C SER A 83 -8.49 -13.33 16.07
N GLU A 84 -7.36 -12.85 16.56
CA GLU A 84 -6.28 -12.25 15.77
C GLU A 84 -5.80 -13.20 14.64
N GLN A 85 -5.68 -14.50 14.93
CA GLN A 85 -5.22 -15.50 13.95
C GLN A 85 -6.21 -15.73 12.79
N GLN A 86 -7.50 -15.41 12.98
CA GLN A 86 -8.47 -15.39 11.87
C GLN A 86 -8.24 -14.15 10.99
N GLN A 87 -8.05 -12.98 11.61
CA GLN A 87 -7.72 -11.74 10.92
C GLN A 87 -6.41 -11.85 10.13
N GLU A 88 -5.34 -12.38 10.72
CA GLU A 88 -4.04 -12.64 10.05
C GLU A 88 -4.20 -13.50 8.79
N ARG A 89 -4.93 -14.63 8.89
CA ARG A 89 -5.17 -15.52 7.74
C ARG A 89 -5.91 -14.81 6.62
N PHE A 90 -6.93 -14.01 6.94
CA PHE A 90 -7.67 -13.25 5.92
C PHE A 90 -6.80 -12.16 5.28
N LEU A 91 -5.92 -11.52 6.06
CA LEU A 91 -4.95 -10.52 5.57
C LEU A 91 -3.89 -11.13 4.63
N GLN A 92 -3.54 -12.42 4.78
CA GLN A 92 -2.62 -13.11 3.87
C GLN A 92 -3.13 -13.11 2.43
N ASP A 93 -4.42 -13.38 2.22
CA ASP A 93 -5.07 -13.42 0.92
C ASP A 93 -5.56 -12.04 0.42
N LEU A 94 -5.74 -11.07 1.32
CA LEU A 94 -6.11 -9.70 0.97
C LEU A 94 -4.96 -8.93 0.28
N HIS A 95 -5.32 -8.03 -0.64
CA HIS A 95 -4.38 -7.16 -1.34
C HIS A 95 -3.46 -6.38 -0.37
N LYS A 96 -2.18 -6.24 -0.72
CA LYS A 96 -1.15 -5.73 0.22
C LYS A 96 -1.19 -4.21 0.46
N LYS A 97 -1.67 -3.44 -0.51
CA LYS A 97 -1.91 -1.99 -0.36
C LYS A 97 -3.25 -1.65 0.30
N THR A 98 -3.71 -2.51 1.21
CA THR A 98 -4.98 -2.34 1.94
C THR A 98 -4.64 -1.97 3.37
N LEU A 99 -5.31 -0.95 3.89
CA LEU A 99 -5.18 -0.58 5.29
C LEU A 99 -6.08 -1.47 6.14
N PHE A 100 -5.75 -1.66 7.43
CA PHE A 100 -6.63 -2.34 8.37
C PHE A 100 -6.51 -1.80 9.79
N LEU A 101 -7.53 -2.08 10.61
CA LEU A 101 -7.50 -1.84 12.05
C LEU A 101 -6.91 -3.06 12.77
N ALA A 102 -5.99 -2.84 13.71
CA ALA A 102 -5.45 -3.89 14.57
C ALA A 102 -6.58 -4.65 15.30
N PHE A 103 -6.34 -5.93 15.61
CA PHE A 103 -7.38 -6.79 16.21
C PHE A 103 -7.84 -6.24 17.57
N GLU A 104 -6.94 -5.65 18.35
CA GLU A 104 -7.21 -5.11 19.68
C GLU A 104 -8.05 -3.83 19.65
N ASP A 105 -8.13 -3.13 18.51
CA ASP A 105 -8.80 -1.83 18.44
C ASP A 105 -10.33 -2.00 18.59
N PRO A 106 -10.95 -1.44 19.66
CA PRO A 106 -12.41 -1.49 19.83
C PRO A 106 -13.15 -0.77 18.70
N TYR A 107 -12.48 0.11 17.94
CA TYR A 107 -13.06 0.87 16.85
C TYR A 107 -13.64 -0.01 15.73
N ARG A 108 -13.16 -1.26 15.58
CA ARG A 108 -13.77 -2.26 14.68
C ARG A 108 -15.28 -2.44 14.96
N LYS A 109 -15.65 -2.52 16.24
CA LYS A 109 -17.04 -2.69 16.70
C LYS A 109 -17.83 -1.37 16.66
N GLU A 110 -17.18 -0.25 16.96
CA GLU A 110 -17.79 1.09 16.82
C GLU A 110 -18.19 1.36 15.37
N LEU A 111 -17.32 1.06 14.40
CA LEU A 111 -17.60 1.19 12.96
C LEU A 111 -18.74 0.27 12.51
N GLN A 112 -18.74 -0.99 12.97
CA GLN A 112 -19.82 -1.95 12.65
C GLN A 112 -21.18 -1.40 13.09
N ALA A 113 -21.26 -0.86 14.31
CA ALA A 113 -22.48 -0.25 14.86
C ALA A 113 -22.86 1.06 14.15
N MET A 114 -21.88 1.93 13.87
CA MET A 114 -22.07 3.22 13.21
C MET A 114 -22.69 3.06 11.81
N PHE A 115 -22.17 2.12 11.02
CA PHE A 115 -22.67 1.82 9.67
C PHE A 115 -23.77 0.74 9.65
N LYS A 116 -24.21 0.27 10.83
CA LYS A 116 -25.31 -0.70 11.01
C LYS A 116 -25.12 -2.00 10.22
N VAL A 117 -23.88 -2.49 10.18
CA VAL A 117 -23.50 -3.69 9.42
C VAL A 117 -24.01 -4.95 10.15
N GLN A 118 -25.06 -5.55 9.60
CA GLN A 118 -25.71 -6.76 10.13
C GLN A 118 -25.06 -8.03 9.59
N ASP A 119 -24.75 -8.05 8.29
CA ASP A 119 -24.24 -9.21 7.56
C ASP A 119 -22.89 -8.93 6.89
N VAL A 120 -22.14 -9.99 6.60
CA VAL A 120 -20.87 -9.95 5.85
C VAL A 120 -20.90 -10.90 4.64
N PRO A 121 -20.17 -10.59 3.54
CA PRO A 121 -19.36 -9.39 3.33
C PRO A 121 -20.22 -8.13 3.14
N THR A 122 -19.73 -6.99 3.64
CA THR A 122 -20.31 -5.67 3.39
C THR A 122 -19.22 -4.67 3.03
N VAL A 123 -19.42 -3.88 1.98
CA VAL A 123 -18.51 -2.80 1.57
C VAL A 123 -19.25 -1.47 1.67
N VAL A 124 -18.98 -0.68 2.70
CA VAL A 124 -19.52 0.69 2.81
C VAL A 124 -18.61 1.63 2.03
N VAL A 125 -19.19 2.42 1.12
CA VAL A 125 -18.44 3.41 0.32
C VAL A 125 -18.73 4.81 0.85
N LEU A 126 -17.68 5.58 1.11
CA LEU A 126 -17.74 6.92 1.71
C LEU A 126 -17.19 8.00 0.76
N ARG A 127 -17.88 9.15 0.69
CA ARG A 127 -17.39 10.39 0.06
C ARG A 127 -16.25 11.02 0.88
N PRO A 128 -15.40 11.88 0.29
CA PRO A 128 -14.36 12.63 1.00
C PRO A 128 -14.82 13.45 2.24
N ASP A 129 -16.10 13.82 2.33
CA ASP A 129 -16.65 14.47 3.53
C ASP A 129 -16.90 13.48 4.69
N GLY A 130 -17.02 12.18 4.39
CA GLY A 130 -17.34 11.10 5.33
C GLY A 130 -18.79 10.60 5.22
N SER A 131 -19.61 11.20 4.35
CA SER A 131 -20.98 10.75 4.07
C SER A 131 -20.99 9.45 3.27
N VAL A 132 -22.05 8.65 3.43
CA VAL A 132 -22.20 7.37 2.72
C VAL A 132 -22.63 7.62 1.26
N LEU A 133 -21.89 7.00 0.33
CA LEU A 133 -22.27 6.83 -1.09
C LEU A 133 -23.15 5.60 -1.27
N SER A 134 -22.63 4.44 -0.83
CA SER A 134 -23.33 3.15 -0.88
C SER A 134 -23.19 2.46 0.48
N PRO A 135 -24.28 2.04 1.13
CA PRO A 135 -24.23 1.33 2.40
C PRO A 135 -23.77 -0.13 2.25
N ASN A 136 -23.91 -0.73 1.06
CA ASN A 136 -23.28 -2.00 0.73
C ASN A 136 -23.07 -2.14 -0.79
N ALA A 137 -21.83 -1.95 -1.24
CA ALA A 137 -21.41 -1.99 -2.64
C ALA A 137 -21.03 -3.41 -3.14
N VAL A 138 -21.17 -4.47 -2.34
CA VAL A 138 -20.76 -5.83 -2.76
C VAL A 138 -21.44 -6.24 -4.08
N GLN A 139 -22.75 -6.01 -4.21
CA GLN A 139 -23.49 -6.32 -5.43
C GLN A 139 -23.07 -5.43 -6.61
N ASP A 140 -22.76 -4.15 -6.37
CA ASP A 140 -22.32 -3.22 -7.41
C ASP A 140 -20.97 -3.66 -7.99
N ILE A 141 -20.03 -4.06 -7.12
CA ILE A 141 -18.70 -4.58 -7.49
C ILE A 141 -18.84 -5.88 -8.29
N TYR A 142 -19.71 -6.81 -7.88
CA TYR A 142 -19.99 -8.03 -8.64
C TYR A 142 -20.61 -7.76 -10.02
N SER A 143 -21.53 -6.78 -10.12
CA SER A 143 -22.36 -6.58 -11.31
C SER A 143 -21.69 -5.69 -12.36
N TYR A 144 -20.97 -4.66 -11.92
CA TYR A 144 -20.42 -3.59 -12.77
C TYR A 144 -18.90 -3.53 -12.77
N GLY A 145 -18.23 -4.25 -11.85
CA GLY A 145 -16.78 -4.17 -11.66
C GLY A 145 -16.33 -2.71 -11.53
N CYS A 146 -15.22 -2.35 -12.18
CA CYS A 146 -14.68 -0.98 -12.16
C CYS A 146 -15.65 0.10 -12.68
N GLY A 147 -16.75 -0.25 -13.35
CA GLY A 147 -17.76 0.70 -13.81
C GLY A 147 -18.41 1.49 -12.66
N CYS A 148 -18.75 0.83 -11.54
CA CYS A 148 -19.39 1.48 -10.40
C CYS A 148 -18.51 2.54 -9.73
N PHE A 149 -17.18 2.43 -9.85
CA PHE A 149 -16.26 3.42 -9.29
C PHE A 149 -16.40 4.79 -9.98
N ARG A 150 -16.63 4.84 -11.29
CA ARG A 150 -16.90 6.10 -12.01
C ARG A 150 -18.17 6.75 -11.48
N ASP A 151 -19.23 5.97 -11.31
CA ASP A 151 -20.51 6.45 -10.81
C ASP A 151 -20.37 6.99 -9.36
N TRP A 152 -19.49 6.39 -8.54
CA TRP A 152 -19.12 6.92 -7.23
C TRP A 152 -18.26 8.20 -7.31
N GLN A 153 -17.36 8.34 -8.29
CA GLN A 153 -16.59 9.57 -8.51
C GLN A 153 -17.49 10.75 -8.94
N GLU A 154 -18.48 10.49 -9.79
CA GLU A 154 -19.52 11.45 -10.18
C GLU A 154 -20.36 11.84 -8.95
N ALA A 155 -20.90 10.87 -8.21
CA ALA A 155 -21.72 11.11 -7.02
C ALA A 155 -20.96 11.66 -5.79
N ALA A 156 -19.63 11.73 -5.86
CA ALA A 156 -18.74 12.37 -4.89
C ALA A 156 -18.20 13.73 -5.35
N GLU A 157 -18.64 14.22 -6.53
CA GLU A 157 -18.19 15.49 -7.14
C GLU A 157 -16.66 15.56 -7.34
N LEU A 158 -15.99 14.41 -7.43
CA LEU A 158 -14.54 14.32 -7.58
C LEU A 158 -14.06 14.62 -9.00
N ILE A 159 -14.92 14.39 -10.01
CA ILE A 159 -14.58 14.66 -11.42
C ILE A 159 -14.39 16.17 -11.68
N GLU A 160 -15.16 17.03 -11.02
CA GLU A 160 -14.98 18.48 -11.12
C GLU A 160 -13.69 18.94 -10.39
N ARG A 161 -13.28 18.23 -9.34
CA ARG A 161 -12.01 18.48 -8.63
C ARG A 161 -10.78 17.99 -9.40
N SER A 162 -10.86 16.94 -10.22
CA SER A 162 -9.72 16.55 -11.09
C SER A 162 -9.32 17.64 -12.08
N PHE A 163 -10.25 18.48 -12.54
CA PHE A 163 -9.92 19.67 -13.35
C PHE A 163 -9.20 20.77 -12.55
N MET A 164 -9.32 20.78 -11.21
CA MET A 164 -8.66 21.76 -10.32
C MET A 164 -7.39 21.22 -9.63
N LEU A 165 -7.12 19.91 -9.66
CA LEU A 165 -5.95 19.29 -9.01
C LEU A 165 -4.68 19.25 -9.88
N ASN A 166 -4.74 19.77 -11.11
CA ASN A 166 -3.56 19.99 -11.94
C ASN A 166 -2.82 21.27 -11.49
N GLU A 167 -1.94 21.15 -10.48
CA GLU A 167 -0.54 21.64 -10.56
C GLU A 167 0.31 21.44 -9.28
N GLU A 168 -0.24 21.46 -8.06
CA GLU A 168 0.60 21.79 -6.88
C GLU A 168 1.13 20.65 -5.96
N PHE A 169 0.55 19.43 -5.96
CA PHE A 169 0.84 18.46 -4.87
C PHE A 169 1.54 17.14 -5.24
N ASP A 170 1.78 16.87 -6.52
CA ASP A 170 2.24 15.54 -6.96
C ASP A 170 3.67 15.51 -7.54
N ASP A 171 4.50 16.52 -7.26
CA ASP A 171 5.92 16.51 -7.61
C ASP A 171 6.89 16.38 -6.42
N LEU A 172 7.19 15.13 -6.07
CA LEU A 172 8.30 14.77 -5.17
C LEU A 172 9.69 15.21 -5.70
N ASN A 173 9.80 15.66 -6.97
CA ASN A 173 11.03 16.27 -7.50
C ASN A 173 11.20 17.74 -7.09
N LEU A 174 10.22 18.39 -6.45
CA LEU A 174 10.40 19.69 -5.78
C LEU A 174 11.20 19.60 -4.46
N ARG A 175 12.08 18.60 -4.32
CA ARG A 175 13.33 18.78 -3.58
C ARG A 175 14.04 19.99 -4.18
N SER A 176 13.95 21.13 -3.50
CA SER A 176 14.66 22.38 -3.83
C SER A 176 16.00 22.08 -4.50
N ALA A 177 16.35 22.75 -5.62
CA ALA A 177 17.61 22.52 -6.33
C ALA A 177 18.88 22.65 -5.46
N THR A 178 18.75 23.20 -4.25
CA THR A 178 19.79 23.25 -3.21
C THR A 178 19.90 22.01 -2.32
N ASP A 179 19.01 21.02 -2.39
CA ASP A 179 19.02 19.80 -1.54
C ASP A 179 20.29 18.94 -1.74
N PRO A 180 20.83 18.73 -2.98
CA PRO A 180 22.14 18.12 -3.16
C PRO A 180 23.26 18.88 -2.46
N VAL A 181 23.19 20.22 -2.45
CA VAL A 181 24.17 21.11 -1.81
C VAL A 181 24.02 21.08 -0.28
N ARG A 182 22.79 21.02 0.24
CA ARG A 182 22.50 20.86 1.68
C ARG A 182 23.05 19.53 2.18
N ARG A 183 22.84 18.42 1.46
CA ARG A 183 23.45 17.11 1.80
C ARG A 183 24.98 17.12 1.79
N LEU A 184 25.62 17.90 0.92
CA LEU A 184 27.07 18.10 0.96
C LEU A 184 27.50 18.92 2.20
N LYS A 185 26.76 19.99 2.52
CA LYS A 185 27.11 20.96 3.57
C LYS A 185 26.89 20.43 4.99
N TYR A 186 25.87 19.62 5.21
CA TYR A 186 25.47 19.09 6.54
C TYR A 186 25.84 17.61 6.75
N LYS A 187 26.87 17.11 6.06
CA LYS A 187 27.29 15.71 6.16
C LYS A 187 27.97 15.42 7.51
N THR A 188 27.22 14.83 8.45
CA THR A 188 27.64 14.42 9.79
C THR A 188 28.83 13.45 9.76
N GLU A 189 29.64 13.41 10.82
CA GLU A 189 30.92 12.68 10.82
C GLU A 189 30.79 11.15 10.62
N ASP A 190 29.71 10.53 11.10
CA ASP A 190 29.49 9.09 10.92
C ASP A 190 29.33 8.70 9.45
N ASP A 191 28.82 9.62 8.62
CA ASP A 191 28.66 9.42 7.18
C ASP A 191 29.99 9.54 6.42
N LYS A 192 31.04 10.10 7.06
CA LYS A 192 32.45 10.01 6.63
C LYS A 192 33.10 8.72 7.12
N ARG A 193 32.77 8.25 8.33
CA ARG A 193 33.26 6.97 8.88
C ARG A 193 32.80 5.78 8.05
N LYS A 194 31.53 5.72 7.62
CA LYS A 194 31.02 4.66 6.72
C LYS A 194 31.88 4.51 5.46
N LYS A 195 32.16 5.60 4.72
CA LYS A 195 33.04 5.53 3.53
C LYS A 195 34.44 5.01 3.84
N LYS A 196 35.03 5.37 4.99
CA LYS A 196 36.36 4.90 5.38
C LYS A 196 36.38 3.39 5.68
N TRP A 197 35.28 2.85 6.20
CA TRP A 197 35.10 1.41 6.47
C TRP A 197 34.99 0.59 5.17
N TRP A 198 34.17 1.06 4.22
CA TRP A 198 34.05 0.43 2.89
C TRP A 198 35.38 0.40 2.12
N ASN A 199 36.20 1.45 2.23
CA ASN A 199 37.52 1.52 1.59
C ASN A 199 38.56 0.55 2.20
N LEU A 200 38.35 0.06 3.43
CA LEU A 200 39.24 -0.94 4.04
C LEU A 200 38.99 -2.35 3.48
N TRP A 201 37.72 -2.73 3.30
CA TRP A 201 37.36 -4.07 2.83
C TRP A 201 37.54 -4.26 1.31
N GLY A 202 37.43 -3.19 0.52
CA GLY A 202 37.64 -3.26 -0.94
C GLY A 202 39.09 -3.53 -1.39
N LYS A 203 40.08 -3.52 -0.48
CA LYS A 203 41.51 -3.51 -0.83
C LYS A 203 42.28 -4.80 -0.49
N GLY A 204 41.57 -5.87 -0.12
CA GLY A 204 42.17 -7.14 0.35
C GLY A 204 41.93 -8.38 -0.53
N LYS A 205 41.55 -8.21 -1.82
CA LYS A 205 41.22 -9.33 -2.72
C LYS A 205 41.88 -9.20 -4.10
N ALA A 206 43.22 -9.22 -4.15
CA ALA A 206 44.01 -9.40 -5.37
C ALA A 206 45.43 -9.91 -5.05
N GLY A 207 45.79 -11.09 -5.56
CA GLY A 207 47.08 -11.77 -5.36
C GLY A 207 47.14 -12.62 -4.08
N GLY A 208 47.63 -13.86 -4.11
CA GLY A 208 48.12 -14.70 -5.22
C GLY A 208 48.46 -16.10 -4.69
N GLU A 209 48.68 -17.09 -5.56
CA GLU A 209 49.27 -18.38 -5.16
C GLU A 209 49.98 -19.08 -6.34
N GLU A 210 51.09 -19.74 -6.03
CA GLU A 210 52.12 -20.32 -6.92
C GLU A 210 52.49 -21.72 -6.38
N GLU A 211 53.09 -22.68 -7.10
CA GLU A 211 53.71 -22.75 -8.45
C GLU A 211 53.60 -24.20 -8.98
N GLU A 212 54.02 -24.51 -10.24
CA GLU A 212 54.93 -25.66 -10.54
C GLU A 212 55.21 -25.88 -12.05
N GLU A 213 56.43 -26.34 -12.35
CA GLU A 213 56.95 -26.65 -13.70
C GLU A 213 56.55 -28.04 -14.22
N LYS A 214 56.49 -28.23 -15.56
CA LYS A 214 57.39 -29.18 -16.25
C LYS A 214 57.32 -29.22 -17.79
N ASP A 215 58.51 -29.02 -18.36
CA ASP A 215 59.11 -29.80 -19.46
C ASP A 215 58.46 -29.78 -20.88
N SER A 216 59.11 -30.48 -21.81
CA SER A 216 59.41 -29.94 -23.15
C SER A 216 59.03 -30.83 -24.34
N GLY A 217 58.88 -30.19 -25.50
CA GLY A 217 59.09 -30.80 -26.83
C GLY A 217 57.86 -31.38 -27.54
N GLY A 218 57.69 -31.04 -28.83
CA GLY A 218 56.75 -31.73 -29.72
C GLY A 218 56.21 -30.87 -30.87
N MET A 219 56.71 -31.07 -32.09
CA MET A 219 56.26 -30.38 -33.31
C MET A 219 55.01 -31.07 -33.90
N ASN A 220 54.08 -30.26 -34.43
CA ASN A 220 52.94 -30.66 -35.28
C ASN A 220 53.38 -31.28 -36.64
N PRO A 221 52.47 -31.79 -37.51
CA PRO A 221 51.12 -32.35 -37.30
C PRO A 221 50.83 -33.66 -38.11
N GLN A 222 49.61 -34.20 -37.96
CA GLN A 222 48.82 -34.97 -38.95
C GLN A 222 49.52 -35.88 -39.98
N THR A 223 49.39 -37.20 -39.81
CA THR A 223 48.57 -38.05 -40.71
C THR A 223 48.13 -39.33 -40.01
#